data_AF-A0A2N8LA36-F1
#
_entry.id   AF-A0A2N8LA36-F1
#
_cell.length_a   1.000
_cell.length_b   1.000
_cell.length_c   1.000
_cell.angle_alpha   90.00
_cell.angle_beta   90.00
_cell.angle_gamma   90.00
#
_symmetry.space_group_name_H-M   'P 1'
#
loop_
_entity.id
_entity.type
_entity.pdbx_description
1 polymer ?
#
loop_
_entity_poly.entity_id
_entity_poly.type
_entity_poly.pdbx_seq_one_letter_code
_entity_poly.pdbx_strand_id
1 'polypeptide(L)'
;MLQFIKTNKKYLIWLFLFGLAGVVIPPIFHYLVKFMNAYPRLSRLIVIGLILVVMIYSPQHIMINLLLLVSITYDLATVKK
;
A
#
# COMPACT_ATOMS: atom_id res chain seq x y z
N MET A 1 -10.45 -24.73 30.32
CA MET A 1 -10.44 -23.65 29.30
C MET A 1 -9.69 -22.39 29.74
N LEU A 2 -10.01 -21.81 30.90
CA LEU A 2 -9.37 -20.57 31.39
C LEU A 2 -7.84 -20.64 31.55
N GLN A 3 -7.28 -21.77 31.98
CA GLN A 3 -5.82 -21.96 32.06
C GLN A 3 -5.14 -21.97 30.68
N PHE A 4 -5.79 -22.53 29.66
CA PHE A 4 -5.26 -22.59 28.29
C PHE A 4 -5.15 -21.20 27.66
N ILE A 5 -6.16 -20.35 27.92
CA ILE A 5 -6.18 -18.94 27.52
C ILE A 5 -5.11 -18.14 28.26
N LYS A 6 -4.88 -18.43 29.55
CA LYS A 6 -3.85 -17.75 30.35
C LYS A 6 -2.43 -18.05 29.85
N THR A 7 -2.16 -19.29 29.42
CA THR A 7 -0.87 -19.70 28.86
C THR A 7 -0.64 -19.18 27.44
N ASN A 8 -1.67 -19.16 26.58
CA ASN A 8 -1.53 -18.80 25.16
C ASN A 8 -2.02 -17.39 24.82
N LYS A 9 -2.20 -16.53 25.83
CA LYS A 9 -2.78 -15.18 25.72
C LYS A 9 -2.15 -14.35 24.59
N LYS A 10 -0.82 -14.44 24.44
CA LYS A 10 -0.05 -13.70 23.44
C LYS A 10 -0.41 -14.09 22.00
N TYR A 11 -0.55 -15.40 21.72
CA TYR A 11 -0.95 -15.91 20.41
C TYR A 11 -2.42 -15.60 20.11
N LEU A 12 -3.28 -15.62 21.12
CA LEU A 12 -4.70 -15.29 21.00
C LEU A 12 -4.90 -13.81 20.64
N ILE A 13 -4.14 -12.91 21.27
CA ILE A 13 -4.13 -11.48 20.93
C ILE A 13 -3.62 -11.27 19.51
N TRP A 14 -2.57 -12.00 19.11
CA TRP A 14 -2.02 -11.90 17.76
C TRP A 14 -3.01 -12.37 16.70
N LEU A 15 -3.70 -13.49 16.94
CA LEU A 15 -4.76 -14.00 16.07
C LEU A 15 -5.92 -13.00 15.94
N PHE A 16 -6.31 -12.36 17.03
CA PHE A 16 -7.33 -11.31 17.03
C PHE A 16 -6.87 -10.09 16.23
N LEU A 17 -5.65 -9.58 16.44
CA LEU A 17 -5.11 -8.48 15.65
C LEU A 17 -5.03 -8.83 14.16
N PHE A 18 -4.61 -10.05 13.84
CA PHE A 18 -4.50 -10.51 12.45
C PHE A 18 -5.88 -10.61 11.78
N GLY A 19 -6.88 -11.16 12.49
CA GLY A 19 -8.26 -11.20 12.02
C GLY A 19 -8.85 -9.80 11.83
N LEU A 20 -8.58 -8.88 12.76
CA LEU A 20 -9.08 -7.50 12.72
C LEU A 20 -8.41 -6.70 11.60
N ALA A 21 -7.11 -6.91 11.37
CA ALA A 21 -6.41 -6.39 10.21
C ALA A 21 -7.06 -6.89 8.91
N GLY A 22 -7.36 -8.19 8.80
CA GLY A 22 -8.02 -8.77 7.64
C GLY A 22 -9.40 -8.16 7.33
N VAL A 23 -10.14 -7.70 8.34
CA VAL A 23 -11.44 -7.04 8.18
C VAL A 23 -11.30 -5.56 7.80
N VAL A 24 -10.29 -4.88 8.33
CA VAL A 24 -10.10 -3.43 8.16
C VAL A 24 -9.32 -3.08 6.90
N ILE A 25 -8.44 -3.97 6.43
CA ILE A 25 -7.65 -3.78 5.20
C ILE A 25 -8.54 -3.60 3.95
N PRO A 26 -9.54 -4.45 3.65
CA PRO A 26 -10.37 -4.33 2.45
C PRO A 26 -11.10 -2.98 2.30
N PRO A 27 -11.80 -2.45 3.32
CA PRO A 27 -12.46 -1.16 3.18
C PRO A 27 -11.46 -0.02 2.99
N ILE A 28 -10.30 -0.06 3.67
CA ILE A 28 -9.24 0.94 3.47
C ILE A 28 -8.78 0.97 2.01
N PHE A 29 -8.51 -0.18 1.40
CA PHE A 29 -8.14 -0.26 -0.01
C PHE A 29 -9.27 0.26 -0.91
N HIS A 30 -10.53 -0.05 -0.62
CA HIS A 30 -11.65 0.45 -1.38
C HIS A 30 -11.77 1.99 -1.33
N TYR A 31 -11.58 2.59 -0.14
CA TYR A 31 -11.54 4.05 0.00
C TYR A 31 -10.33 4.67 -0.69
N LEU A 32 -9.17 4.01 -0.63
CA LEU A 32 -7.95 4.46 -1.31
C LEU A 32 -8.17 4.49 -2.82
N VAL A 33 -8.71 3.41 -3.40
CA VAL A 33 -9.02 3.32 -4.83
C VAL A 33 -10.06 4.37 -5.22
N LYS A 34 -11.11 4.55 -4.42
CA LYS A 34 -12.13 5.60 -4.66
C LYS A 34 -11.53 7.00 -4.62
N PHE A 35 -10.63 7.28 -3.69
CA PHE A 35 -9.90 8.55 -3.60
C PHE A 35 -9.00 8.76 -4.81
N MET A 36 -8.28 7.71 -5.23
CA MET A 36 -7.42 7.75 -6.41
C MET A 36 -8.22 8.03 -7.69
N ASN A 37 -9.42 7.48 -7.79
CA ASN A 37 -10.31 7.67 -8.93
C ASN A 37 -11.02 9.05 -8.91
N ALA A 38 -11.37 9.55 -7.73
CA ALA A 38 -11.99 10.88 -7.57
C ALA A 38 -11.00 12.02 -7.84
N TYR A 39 -9.73 11.86 -7.46
CA TYR A 39 -8.69 12.87 -7.64
C TYR A 39 -7.48 12.29 -8.36
N PRO A 40 -7.61 12.00 -9.67
CA PRO A 40 -6.56 11.36 -10.44
C PRO A 40 -5.27 12.18 -10.46
N ARG A 41 -5.34 13.51 -10.41
CA ARG A 41 -4.12 14.35 -10.38
C ARG A 41 -3.37 14.29 -9.05
N LEU A 42 -4.08 14.23 -7.92
CA LEU A 42 -3.48 14.17 -6.60
C LEU A 42 -2.90 12.78 -6.31
N SER A 43 -3.61 11.72 -6.66
CA SER A 43 -3.10 10.36 -6.54
C SER A 43 -1.84 10.13 -7.36
N ARG A 44 -1.75 10.71 -8.56
CA ARG A 44 -0.53 10.69 -9.39
C ARG A 44 0.65 11.34 -8.68
N LEU A 45 0.48 12.52 -8.08
CA LEU A 45 1.55 13.20 -7.34
C LEU A 45 2.01 12.38 -6.12
N ILE A 46 1.07 11.74 -5.42
CA ILE A 46 1.38 10.87 -4.27
C ILE A 46 2.20 9.65 -4.71
N VAL A 47 1.82 8.99 -5.81
CA VAL A 47 2.56 7.82 -6.32
C VAL A 47 3.97 8.20 -6.78
N ILE A 48 4.13 9.32 -7.49
CA ILE A 48 5.44 9.81 -7.93
C ILE A 48 6.32 10.16 -6.71
N GLY A 49 5.75 10.83 -5.70
CA GLY A 49 6.45 11.14 -4.46
C GLY A 49 6.90 9.89 -3.71
N LEU A 50 6.05 8.85 -3.65
CA LEU A 50 6.40 7.58 -3.01
C LEU A 50 7.58 6.90 -3.71
N ILE A 51 7.59 6.86 -5.05
CA ILE A 51 8.67 6.26 -5.83
C ILE A 51 10.00 7.00 -5.60
N LEU A 52 9.97 8.33 -5.54
CA LEU A 52 11.16 9.16 -5.23
C LEU A 52 11.72 8.84 -3.85
N VAL A 53 10.86 8.73 -2.83
CA VAL A 53 11.28 8.36 -1.48
C VAL A 53 11.91 6.97 -1.44
N VAL A 54 11.33 5.99 -2.15
CA VAL A 54 11.88 4.63 -2.23
C VAL A 54 13.23 4.62 -2.95
N MET A 55 13.39 5.44 -4.00
CA MET A 55 14.69 5.60 -4.68
C MET A 55 15.78 6.17 -3.76
N ILE A 56 15.44 7.12 -2.90
CA ILE A 56 16.38 7.69 -1.91
C ILE A 56 16.76 6.64 -0.85
N TYR A 57 15.78 5.86 -0.39
CA TYR A 57 15.98 4.94 0.73
C TYR A 57 16.63 3.61 0.34
N SER A 58 16.47 3.15 -0.90
CA SER A 58 16.98 1.85 -1.36
C SER A 58 17.63 1.96 -2.74
N PRO A 59 18.90 2.41 -2.80
CA PRO A 59 19.59 2.68 -4.05
C PRO A 59 19.83 1.42 -4.91
N GLN A 60 19.77 0.23 -4.29
CA GLN A 60 19.96 -1.05 -4.98
C GLN A 60 18.89 -1.36 -6.03
N HIS A 61 17.70 -0.74 -5.93
CA HIS A 61 16.57 -0.96 -6.84
C HIS A 61 16.27 0.24 -7.75
N ILE A 62 17.24 1.16 -7.90
CA ILE A 62 17.08 2.38 -8.72
C ILE A 62 16.64 2.06 -10.16
N MET A 63 17.23 1.06 -10.82
CA MET A 63 16.84 0.73 -12.20
C MET A 63 15.39 0.26 -12.32
N ILE A 64 14.93 -0.60 -11.40
CA ILE A 64 13.57 -1.12 -11.40
C ILE A 64 12.58 0.02 -11.12
N ASN A 65 12.87 0.87 -10.13
CA ASN A 65 12.04 2.03 -9.83
C ASN A 65 12.00 3.04 -10.98
N LEU A 66 13.10 3.25 -11.70
CA LEU A 66 13.16 4.15 -12.86
C LEU A 66 12.29 3.62 -14.00
N LEU A 67 12.37 2.32 -14.30
CA LEU A 67 11.52 1.65 -15.30
C LEU A 67 10.03 1.77 -14.94
N LEU A 68 9.70 1.60 -13.67
CA LEU A 68 8.34 1.69 -13.15
C LEU A 68 7.82 3.13 -13.26
N LEU A 69 8.66 4.13 -12.97
CA LEU A 69 8.34 5.55 -13.13
C LEU A 69 8.13 5.93 -14.60
N VAL A 70 8.98 5.46 -15.52
CA VAL A 70 8.82 5.65 -16.97
C VAL A 70 7.54 4.97 -17.49
N SER A 71 7.24 3.76 -17.03
CA SER A 71 6.01 3.05 -17.42
C SER A 71 4.75 3.80 -16.95
N ILE A 72 4.72 4.25 -15.69
CA ILE A 72 3.62 5.05 -15.15
C ILE A 72 3.48 6.37 -15.91
N THR A 73 4.58 7.06 -16.19
CA THR A 73 4.53 8.33 -16.95
C THR A 73 4.12 8.14 -18.41
N TYR A 74 4.51 7.03 -19.04
CA TYR A 74 4.09 6.68 -20.39
C TYR A 74 2.60 6.34 -20.45
N ASP A 75 2.10 5.52 -19.53
CA ASP A 75 0.67 5.23 -19.34
C ASP A 75 -0.13 6.53 -19.09
N LEU A 76 0.44 7.45 -18.31
CA LEU A 76 -0.16 8.78 -18.11
C LEU A 76 -0.23 9.63 -19.39
N ALA A 77 0.76 9.52 -20.28
CA ALA A 77 0.82 10.29 -21.52
C ALA A 77 -0.17 9.77 -22.58
N THR A 78 -0.42 8.45 -22.59
CA THR A 78 -1.35 7.80 -23.51
C THR A 78 -2.82 7.91 -23.09
N VAL A 79 -3.12 7.96 -21.78
CA VAL A 79 -4.49 8.15 -21.24
C VAL A 79 -5.11 9.53 -21.58
N LYS A 80 -4.33 10.46 -22.16
CA LYS A 80 -4.81 11.79 -22.55
C LYS A 80 -5.43 11.86 -23.96
N LYS A 81 -5.60 10.73 -24.66
CA LYS A 81 -6.32 10.64 -25.95
C LYS A 81 -7.72 10.09 -25.79
#